data_AF-A0A0U4NE87-F1
#
_entry.id   AF-A0A0U4NE87-F1
#
_cell.length_a   1.000
_cell.length_b   1.000
_cell.length_c   1.000
_cell.angle_alpha   90.00
_cell.angle_beta   90.00
_cell.angle_gamma   90.00
#
_symmetry.space_group_name_H-M   'P 1'
#
loop_
_entity.id
_entity.type
_entity.pdbx_description
1 polymer ?
#
loop_
_entity_poly.entity_id
_entity_poly.type
_entity_poly.pdbx_seq_one_letter_code
_entity_poly.pdbx_strand_id
1 'polypeptide(L)' 'MIQIEGIYQANYLHILSAIMDDLKLTQQMDRLVHSDPQCKTTPGEVVKLLVLHILSGRQPLVHLEKWAERQDLDMLI' A
#
# COMPACT_ATOMS: atom_id res chain seq x y z
N MET A 1 -24.49 7.02 18.45
CA MET A 1 -24.74 5.66 17.97
C MET A 1 -23.75 5.42 16.84
N ILE A 2 -22.75 4.55 17.02
CA ILE A 2 -21.72 4.30 15.99
C ILE A 2 -22.36 3.38 14.94
N GLN A 3 -22.56 3.88 13.73
CA GLN A 3 -22.99 3.07 12.59
C GLN A 3 -21.76 2.38 12.01
N ILE A 4 -21.70 1.05 12.14
CA ILE A 4 -20.68 0.25 11.47
C ILE A 4 -21.18 0.03 10.03
N GLU A 5 -20.57 0.74 9.06
CA GLU A 5 -20.96 0.71 7.64
C GLU A 5 -20.68 -0.63 6.92
N GLY A 6 -20.08 -1.60 7.62
CA GLY A 6 -19.88 -2.96 7.13
C GLY A 6 -18.72 -3.65 7.84
N ILE A 7 -18.90 -4.92 8.21
CA ILE A 7 -17.80 -5.77 8.72
C ILE A 7 -17.11 -6.39 7.50
N TYR A 8 -16.08 -5.70 6.99
CA TYR A 8 -15.24 -6.25 5.93
C TYR A 8 -14.36 -7.35 6.53
N GLN A 9 -14.54 -8.60 6.09
CA GLN A 9 -13.68 -9.70 6.52
C GLN A 9 -12.25 -9.42 6.02
N ALA A 10 -11.38 -8.96 6.91
CA ALA A 10 -9.94 -8.77 6.67
C ALA A 10 -9.19 -10.07 6.31
N ASN A 11 -9.90 -11.21 6.24
CA ASN A 11 -9.36 -12.54 6.04
C ASN A 11 -8.55 -12.66 4.73
N TYR A 12 -9.02 -12.07 3.63
CA TYR A 12 -8.30 -12.11 2.36
C TYR A 12 -7.06 -11.20 2.34
N LEU A 13 -7.05 -10.09 3.09
CA LEU A 13 -5.89 -9.19 3.19
C LEU A 13 -4.73 -9.85 3.91
N HIS A 14 -5.01 -10.66 4.93
CA HIS A 14 -3.98 -11.46 5.61
C HIS A 14 -3.37 -12.50 4.67
N ILE A 15 -4.19 -13.18 3.87
CA ILE A 15 -3.71 -14.13 2.85
C ILE A 15 -2.85 -13.41 1.81
N LEU A 16 -3.31 -12.26 1.30
CA LEU A 16 -2.56 -11.47 0.33
C LEU A 16 -1.22 -11.00 0.91
N SER A 17 -1.23 -10.47 2.13
CA SER A 17 -0.01 -10.06 2.84
C SER A 17 0.98 -11.21 2.95
N ALA A 18 0.52 -12.41 3.32
CA ALA A 18 1.36 -13.59 3.43
C ALA A 18 1.95 -14.02 2.07
N ILE A 19 1.15 -13.98 1.00
CA ILE A 19 1.63 -14.27 -0.36
C ILE A 19 2.70 -13.24 -0.78
N MET A 20 2.49 -11.95 -0.50
CA MET A 20 3.48 -10.91 -0.83
C MET A 20 4.80 -11.13 -0.09
N ASP A 21 4.75 -11.62 1.16
CA ASP A 21 5.94 -11.96 1.94
C ASP A 21 6.65 -13.21 1.41
N ASP A 22 5.90 -14.26 1.05
CA ASP A 22 6.44 -15.49 0.47
C ASP A 22 7.14 -15.23 -0.87
N LEU A 23 6.54 -14.39 -1.71
CA LEU A 23 7.10 -13.91 -2.97
C LEU A 23 8.22 -12.86 -2.78
N LYS A 24 8.51 -12.45 -1.54
CA LYS A 24 9.57 -11.49 -1.21
C LYS A 24 9.41 -10.15 -1.92
N LEU A 25 8.17 -9.73 -2.20
CA LEU A 25 7.91 -8.55 -3.03
C LEU A 25 8.46 -7.27 -2.39
N THR A 26 8.36 -7.14 -1.06
CA THR A 26 8.94 -6.01 -0.32
C THR A 26 10.44 -5.89 -0.55
N GLN A 27 11.19 -6.99 -0.41
CA GLN A 27 12.64 -6.98 -0.63
C GLN A 27 13.01 -6.76 -2.11
N GLN A 28 12.18 -7.20 -3.05
CA GLN A 28 12.40 -6.90 -4.47
C GLN A 28 12.23 -5.40 -4.74
N MET A 29 11.20 -4.78 -4.16
CA MET A 29 10.95 -3.34 -4.29
C MET A 29 12.06 -2.51 -3.63
N ASP A 30 12.53 -2.92 -2.45
CA ASP A 30 13.63 -2.25 -1.74
C ASP A 30 14.97 -2.26 -2.50
N ARG A 31 15.13 -3.15 -3.49
CA ARG A 31 16.30 -3.14 -4.39
C ARG A 31 16.17 -2.13 -5.52
N LEU A 32 14.95 -1.74 -5.88
CA LEU A 32 14.68 -0.81 -6.98
C LEU A 32 14.72 0.64 -6.51
N VAL A 33 14.38 0.89 -5.25
CA VAL A 33 14.29 2.24 -4.68
C VAL A 33 15.18 2.32 -3.44
N HIS A 34 16.14 3.23 -3.46
CA HIS A 34 16.96 3.51 -2.28
C HIS A 34 16.10 4.16 -1.19
N SER A 35 16.13 3.57 0.01
CA SER A 35 15.56 4.19 1.20
C SER A 35 16.57 5.14 1.85
N ASP A 36 16.09 6.28 2.36
CA ASP A 36 16.86 7.08 3.30
C ASP A 36 17.11 6.23 4.58
N PRO A 37 18.36 6.12 5.06
CA PRO A 37 18.68 5.39 6.30
C PRO A 37 17.95 5.91 7.56
N GLN A 38 17.44 7.14 7.54
CA GLN A 38 16.67 7.72 8.64
C GLN A 38 15.21 7.24 8.65
N CYS A 39 14.71 6.67 7.55
CA CYS A 39 13.38 6.10 7.47
C CYS A 39 13.34 4.71 8.13
N LYS A 40 12.41 4.54 9.07
CA LYS A 40 12.18 3.24 9.75
C LYS A 40 11.34 2.26 8.93
N THR A 41 10.75 2.73 7.83
CA THR A 41 9.87 1.95 6.95
C THR A 41 10.49 1.90 5.57
N THR A 42 10.59 0.71 5.00
CA THR A 42 11.18 0.56 3.67
C THR A 42 10.19 0.92 2.56
N PRO A 43 10.64 1.34 1.37
CA PRO A 43 9.76 1.59 0.22
C PRO A 43 8.84 0.40 -0.08
N GLY A 44 9.34 -0.82 0.00
CA GLY A 44 8.59 -2.05 -0.19
C GLY A 44 7.47 -2.22 0.84
N GLU A 45 7.73 -1.90 2.11
CA GLU A 45 6.70 -1.89 3.16
C GLU A 45 5.61 -0.85 2.89
N VAL A 46 5.98 0.35 2.44
CA VAL A 46 5.03 1.40 2.05
C VAL A 46 4.12 0.91 0.91
N VAL A 47 4.70 0.33 -0.14
CA VAL A 47 3.93 -0.19 -1.28
C VAL A 47 3.00 -1.32 -0.86
N LYS A 48 3.48 -2.26 -0.03
CA LYS A 48 2.63 -3.35 0.51
C LYS A 48 1.43 -2.80 1.27
N LEU A 49 1.65 -1.81 2.14
CA LEU A 49 0.58 -1.17 2.89
C LEU A 49 -0.40 -0.42 1.97
N LEU A 50 0.09 0.25 0.93
CA LEU A 50 -0.74 0.92 -0.06
C LEU A 50 -1.66 -0.09 -0.78
N VAL A 51 -1.10 -1.21 -1.25
CA VAL A 51 -1.87 -2.27 -1.92
C VAL A 51 -2.94 -2.85 -0.99
N LEU A 52 -2.59 -3.18 0.26
CA LEU A 52 -3.56 -3.67 1.23
C LEU A 52 -4.63 -2.62 1.55
N HIS A 53 -4.25 -1.35 1.61
CA HIS A 53 -5.20 -0.25 1.83
C HIS A 53 -6.20 -0.13 0.68
N ILE A 54 -5.72 -0.12 -0.57
CA ILE A 54 -6.56 -0.11 -1.78
C ILE A 54 -7.53 -1.29 -1.77
N LEU A 55 -7.01 -2.48 -1.51
CA LEU A 55 -7.78 -3.71 -1.58
C LEU A 55 -8.73 -3.88 -0.39
N SER A 56 -8.53 -3.16 0.72
CA SER A 56 -9.34 -3.29 1.92
C SER A 56 -10.80 -2.86 1.76
N GLY A 57 -11.14 -2.19 0.65
CA GLY A 57 -12.49 -1.68 0.40
C GLY A 57 -12.90 -0.54 1.34
N ARG A 58 -12.03 -0.11 2.26
CA ARG A 58 -12.23 1.12 3.03
C ARG A 58 -12.20 2.29 2.06
N GLN A 59 -13.13 3.24 2.20
CA GLN A 59 -13.02 4.49 1.45
C GLN A 59 -11.65 5.11 1.74
N PRO A 60 -10.76 5.24 0.74
CA PRO A 60 -9.46 5.81 0.98
C PRO A 60 -9.67 7.29 1.33
N LEU A 61 -8.90 7.80 2.31
CA LEU A 61 -8.95 9.23 2.70
C LEU A 61 -8.62 10.17 1.52
N VAL A 62 -8.05 9.64 0.44
CA VAL A 62 -7.75 10.32 -0.81
C VAL A 62 -8.16 9.41 -1.97
N HIS A 63 -8.93 9.94 -2.92
CA HIS A 63 -9.18 9.23 -4.19
C HIS A 63 -7.86 9.09 -4.95
N LEU A 64 -7.26 7.89 -4.91
CA LEU A 64 -6.00 7.60 -5.57
C LEU A 64 -6.06 7.89 -7.08
N GLU A 65 -7.23 7.76 -7.72
CA GLU A 65 -7.38 8.17 -9.13
C GLU A 65 -7.10 9.67 -9.30
N LYS A 66 -7.72 10.51 -8.46
CA LYS A 66 -7.57 11.97 -8.52
C LYS A 66 -6.21 12.44 -8.03
N TRP A 67 -5.56 11.69 -7.14
CA TRP A 67 -4.19 11.99 -6.72
C TRP A 67 -3.20 11.65 -7.82
N ALA A 68 -3.32 10.48 -8.46
CA ALA A 68 -2.46 10.06 -9.55
C ALA A 68 -2.58 10.99 -10.76
N GLU A 69 -3.80 11.43 -11.11
CA GLU A 69 -4.03 12.45 -12.15
C GLU A 69 -3.35 13.80 -11.87
N ARG A 70 -3.02 14.09 -10.60
CA ARG A 70 -2.37 15.34 -10.18
C ARG A 70 -0.87 15.19 -9.95
N GLN A 71 -0.34 13.97 -10.01
CA GLN A 71 1.10 13.78 -9.91
C GLN A 71 1.72 14.06 -11.27
N ASP A 72 2.71 14.95 -11.27
CA ASP A 72 3.52 15.20 -12.45
C ASP A 72 4.47 14.01 -12.64
N LEU A 73 4.10 13.11 -13.54
CA LEU A 73 4.85 11.88 -13.80
C LEU A 73 6.27 12.17 -14.32
N ASP A 74 6.49 13.37 -14.86
CA ASP A 74 7.79 13.82 -15.34
C ASP A 74 8.77 14.14 -14.19
N MET A 75 8.29 14.36 -12.95
CA MET A 75 9.13 14.53 -11.76
C MET A 75 9.51 13.22 -11.07
N LEU A 76 8.96 12.08 -11.50
CA LEU A 76 9.20 10.76 -10.91
C LEU A 76 10.38 10.01 -11.55
N ILE A 77 11.05 10.60 -12.55
CA ILE A 77 12.16 10.02 -13.33
C ILE A 77 13.46 10.78 -13.09
#